data_AF-A0A937UTF4-F1
#
_entry.id   AF-A0A937UTF4-F1
#
_cell.length_a   1.000
_cell.length_b   1.000
_cell.length_c   1.000
_cell.angle_alpha   90.00
_cell.angle_beta   90.00
_cell.angle_gamma   90.00
#
_symmetry.space_group_name_H-M   'P 1'
#
loop_
_entity.id
_entity.type
_entity.pdbx_description
1 polymer ?
#
loop_
_entity_poly.entity_id
_entity_poly.type
_entity_poly.pdbx_seq_one_letter_code
_entity_poly.pdbx_strand_id
1 'polypeptide(L)'
;MAWAGRLRELLSMPGFRALYAARLTSQTADGIFQACLLSYVLFSPERAASPGALAASLAIVVLPFSVIGPFAGIVLDRVSRQRVLVFCSLARAGFLVILVILIAAGHTGADFYATALAIVSVNRFVLAALSAGLPMVVGVDRLIGANALSVTSGTVVALLGGGLGTGLRSLTGGEDGAVALVAALAGLAYLGAAVTAARLAHRTMFGPERIIGWVGVTAQFRQVLVDLADGAKVVWRTGPARRALAALTASRAAYGLVLVMLILLYRNYFTGPDGGLGGLAVVVGASGVGTVTAAVVTPRVTARMPKARWIMIVLVGGGLAEIALGLPFSSPLCVVAGLLLGFSAQASKICVDTVVQEDVPDAYRGRAFSLYDLLFNVAFVAAAALAAFVVPANGHSAPNVIAAGVGYLLAGVLYYRAARQHAGDMTVRAVGAPRPSAAPEPPAPGPPGGPRSHFHKFTCRP
;
A
#
# COMPACT_ATOMS: atom_id res chain seq x y z
N MET A 1 -0.95 11.46 28.24
CA MET A 1 -2.17 12.31 28.32
C MET A 1 -2.47 13.07 27.01
N ALA A 2 -1.51 13.73 26.36
CA ALA A 2 -1.75 14.50 25.12
C ALA A 2 -2.19 13.71 23.86
N TRP A 3 -1.96 12.39 23.81
CA TRP A 3 -2.41 11.55 22.68
C TRP A 3 -3.87 11.10 22.83
N ALA A 4 -4.29 10.72 24.04
CA ALA A 4 -5.68 10.37 24.35
C ALA A 4 -6.65 11.55 24.15
N GLY A 5 -6.22 12.77 24.49
CA GLY A 5 -6.98 14.00 24.20
C GLY A 5 -7.20 14.23 22.71
N ARG A 6 -6.13 14.12 21.91
CA ARG A 6 -6.19 14.23 20.43
C ARG A 6 -7.05 13.13 19.79
N LEU A 7 -7.00 11.91 20.33
CA LEU A 7 -7.84 10.80 19.87
C LEU A 7 -9.33 11.11 20.10
N ARG A 8 -9.68 11.53 21.32
CA ARG A 8 -11.06 11.88 21.70
C ARG A 8 -11.58 13.03 20.84
N GLU A 9 -10.74 14.02 20.56
CA GLU A 9 -11.05 15.15 19.71
C GLU A 9 -11.30 14.77 18.24
N LEU A 10 -10.52 13.85 17.67
CA LEU A 10 -10.79 13.35 16.31
C LEU A 10 -12.10 12.55 16.27
N LEU A 11 -12.33 11.68 17.26
CA LEU A 11 -13.52 10.83 17.34
C LEU A 11 -14.83 11.59 17.65
N SER A 12 -14.74 12.82 18.18
CA SER A 12 -15.91 13.67 18.37
C SER A 12 -16.41 14.28 17.06
N MET A 13 -15.57 14.38 16.03
CA MET A 13 -15.95 14.88 14.71
C MET A 13 -16.83 13.87 13.95
N PRO A 14 -18.09 14.20 13.61
CA PRO A 14 -19.00 13.25 12.96
C PRO A 14 -18.48 12.76 11.60
N GLY A 15 -17.92 13.67 10.80
CA GLY A 15 -17.37 13.33 9.47
C GLY A 15 -16.19 12.38 9.56
N PHE A 16 -15.24 12.64 10.48
CA PHE A 16 -14.10 11.75 10.71
C PHE A 16 -14.55 10.39 11.22
N ARG A 17 -15.46 10.36 12.22
CA ARG A 17 -15.96 9.09 12.78
C ARG A 17 -16.63 8.21 11.72
N ALA A 18 -17.42 8.81 10.82
CA ALA A 18 -18.08 8.08 9.74
C ALA A 18 -17.05 7.51 8.73
N LEU A 19 -16.11 8.34 8.27
CA LEU A 19 -15.05 7.91 7.35
C LEU A 19 -14.13 6.86 7.98
N TYR A 20 -13.81 7.03 9.25
CA TYR A 20 -13.01 6.10 10.05
C TYR A 20 -13.73 4.75 10.20
N ALA A 21 -15.03 4.74 10.49
CA ALA A 21 -15.82 3.51 10.53
C ALA A 21 -15.81 2.77 9.19
N ALA A 22 -16.01 3.48 8.07
CA ALA A 22 -15.94 2.89 6.72
C ALA A 22 -14.54 2.30 6.42
N ARG A 23 -13.47 2.94 6.90
CA ARG A 23 -12.11 2.44 6.76
C ARG A 23 -11.87 1.17 7.57
N LEU A 24 -12.34 1.13 8.82
CA LEU A 24 -12.13 -0.03 9.68
C LEU A 24 -12.89 -1.26 9.17
N THR A 25 -14.19 -1.11 8.86
CA THR A 25 -15.01 -2.21 8.34
C THR A 25 -14.46 -2.77 7.02
N SER A 26 -14.07 -1.88 6.08
CA SER A 26 -13.49 -2.31 4.81
C SER A 26 -12.16 -3.07 5.01
N GLN A 27 -11.27 -2.60 5.89
CA GLN A 27 -9.98 -3.26 6.07
C GLN A 27 -10.07 -4.55 6.88
N THR A 28 -11.00 -4.65 7.83
CA THR A 28 -11.32 -5.95 8.45
C THR A 28 -11.75 -6.97 7.40
N ALA A 29 -12.64 -6.57 6.48
CA ALA A 29 -13.08 -7.43 5.39
C ALA A 29 -11.92 -7.85 4.46
N ASP A 30 -11.03 -6.90 4.12
CA ASP A 30 -9.82 -7.20 3.32
C ASP A 30 -8.91 -8.20 4.03
N GLY A 31 -8.76 -8.10 5.35
CA GLY A 31 -8.01 -9.05 6.16
C GLY A 31 -8.58 -10.47 6.10
N ILE A 32 -9.88 -10.61 6.33
CA ILE A 32 -10.58 -11.91 6.28
C ILE A 32 -10.46 -12.51 4.86
N PHE A 33 -10.65 -11.69 3.83
CA PHE A 33 -10.50 -12.11 2.44
C PHE A 33 -9.07 -12.58 2.12
N GLN A 34 -8.04 -11.85 2.58
CA GLN A 34 -6.64 -12.26 2.39
C GLN A 34 -6.33 -13.59 3.06
N ALA A 35 -6.86 -13.84 4.27
CA ALA A 35 -6.73 -15.12 4.94
C ALA A 35 -7.40 -16.26 4.15
N CYS A 36 -8.61 -16.02 3.63
CA CYS A 36 -9.32 -16.96 2.77
C CYS A 36 -8.49 -17.34 1.54
N LEU A 37 -7.99 -16.33 0.80
CA LEU A 37 -7.21 -16.54 -0.41
C LEU A 37 -5.89 -17.27 -0.12
N LEU A 38 -5.18 -16.85 0.92
CA LEU A 38 -3.93 -17.45 1.37
C LEU A 38 -4.12 -18.93 1.72
N SER A 39 -5.14 -19.22 2.52
CA SER A 39 -5.54 -20.57 2.90
C SER A 39 -5.81 -21.44 1.68
N TYR A 40 -6.68 -20.97 0.78
CA TYR A 40 -7.23 -21.78 -0.30
C TYR A 40 -6.23 -22.05 -1.42
N VAL A 41 -5.40 -21.06 -1.74
CA VAL A 41 -4.43 -21.16 -2.84
C VAL A 41 -3.14 -21.82 -2.37
N LEU A 42 -2.65 -21.46 -1.17
CA LEU A 42 -1.32 -21.89 -0.72
C LEU A 42 -1.34 -23.07 0.26
N PHE A 43 -2.48 -23.39 0.88
CA PHE A 43 -2.54 -24.38 1.97
C PHE A 43 -3.74 -25.34 1.86
N SER A 44 -4.29 -25.55 0.66
CA SER A 44 -5.25 -26.64 0.38
C SER A 44 -4.51 -27.88 -0.15
N PRO A 45 -4.69 -29.07 0.46
CA PRO A 45 -3.94 -30.30 0.13
C PRO A 45 -4.07 -30.75 -1.33
N GLU A 46 -5.26 -30.62 -1.92
CA GLU A 46 -5.58 -31.07 -3.27
C GLU A 46 -4.95 -30.21 -4.38
N ARG A 47 -4.48 -29.00 -4.03
CA ARG A 47 -4.04 -27.97 -4.99
C ARG A 47 -2.55 -27.72 -4.85
N ALA A 48 -1.79 -28.80 -4.78
CA ALA A 48 -0.33 -28.83 -4.76
C ALA A 48 0.24 -28.15 -6.03
N ALA A 49 0.22 -26.82 -6.05
CA ALA A 49 0.89 -26.02 -7.06
C ALA A 49 2.39 -26.21 -6.84
N SER A 50 3.08 -26.67 -7.88
CA SER A 50 4.54 -26.57 -7.95
C SER A 50 4.97 -25.13 -7.62
N PRO A 51 6.19 -24.89 -7.09
CA PRO A 51 6.68 -23.53 -6.83
C PRO A 51 6.47 -22.57 -8.01
N GLY A 52 6.62 -23.07 -9.25
CA GLY A 52 6.34 -22.35 -10.48
C GLY A 52 4.86 -21.98 -10.69
N ALA A 53 3.92 -22.88 -10.40
CA ALA A 53 2.48 -22.58 -10.44
C ALA A 53 2.05 -21.63 -9.30
N LEU A 54 2.76 -21.68 -8.17
CA LEU A 54 2.58 -20.77 -7.04
C LEU A 54 3.03 -19.33 -7.37
N ALA A 55 4.17 -19.18 -8.04
CA ALA A 55 4.59 -17.87 -8.51
C ALA A 55 3.83 -17.40 -9.74
N ALA A 56 3.41 -18.28 -10.65
CA ALA A 56 2.56 -17.88 -11.76
C ALA A 56 1.22 -17.38 -11.23
N SER A 57 0.64 -18.05 -10.22
CA SER A 57 -0.58 -17.57 -9.55
C SER A 57 -0.35 -16.29 -8.75
N LEU A 58 0.73 -16.18 -7.97
CA LEU A 58 1.10 -14.93 -7.30
C LEU A 58 1.40 -13.80 -8.30
N ALA A 59 2.03 -14.09 -9.43
CA ALA A 59 2.27 -13.12 -10.49
C ALA A 59 0.95 -12.67 -11.12
N ILE A 60 0.06 -13.59 -11.49
CA ILE A 60 -1.26 -13.26 -12.06
C ILE A 60 -2.13 -12.48 -11.07
N VAL A 61 -2.08 -12.81 -9.78
CA VAL A 61 -2.86 -12.13 -8.72
C VAL A 61 -2.28 -10.76 -8.35
N VAL A 62 -0.96 -10.55 -8.48
CA VAL A 62 -0.29 -9.34 -8.01
C VAL A 62 0.02 -8.36 -9.16
N LEU A 63 0.14 -8.81 -10.41
CA LEU A 63 0.51 -7.97 -11.57
C LEU A 63 -0.56 -6.90 -11.92
N PRO A 64 -1.88 -7.17 -11.95
CA PRO A 64 -2.84 -6.19 -12.49
C PRO A 64 -3.38 -5.14 -11.51
N PHE A 65 -3.24 -5.30 -10.19
CA PHE A 65 -3.80 -4.31 -9.25
C PHE A 65 -3.03 -2.97 -9.25
N SER A 66 -1.76 -2.99 -9.66
CA SER A 66 -0.88 -1.81 -9.69
C SER A 66 -1.17 -0.89 -10.87
N VAL A 67 -1.63 -1.49 -11.98
CA VAL A 67 -2.05 -0.76 -13.19
C VAL A 67 -3.34 0.03 -12.93
N ILE A 68 -4.16 -0.43 -11.99
CA ILE A 68 -5.49 0.15 -11.73
C ILE A 68 -5.41 1.39 -10.84
N GLY A 69 -4.39 1.51 -9.98
CA GLY A 69 -4.19 2.65 -9.09
C GLY A 69 -4.28 4.03 -9.78
N PRO A 70 -3.57 4.26 -10.90
CA PRO A 70 -3.66 5.50 -11.68
C PRO A 70 -5.07 5.88 -12.16
N PHE A 71 -5.97 4.90 -12.38
CA PHE A 71 -7.34 5.14 -12.83
C PHE A 71 -8.26 5.60 -11.70
N ALA A 72 -7.87 5.40 -10.43
CA ALA A 72 -8.68 5.81 -9.29
C ALA A 72 -8.93 7.32 -9.27
N GLY A 73 -7.93 8.14 -9.65
CA GLY A 73 -8.08 9.60 -9.76
C GLY A 73 -9.21 10.01 -10.70
N ILE A 74 -9.25 9.42 -11.90
CA ILE A 74 -10.26 9.69 -12.94
C ILE A 74 -11.68 9.47 -12.41
N VAL A 75 -11.88 8.39 -11.65
CA VAL A 75 -13.17 8.06 -11.05
C VAL A 75 -13.52 9.04 -9.93
N LEU A 76 -12.56 9.33 -9.04
CA LEU A 76 -12.77 10.24 -7.91
C LEU A 76 -13.03 11.68 -8.36
N ASP A 77 -12.54 12.10 -9.52
CA ASP A 77 -12.83 13.43 -10.07
C ASP A 77 -14.27 13.58 -10.56
N ARG A 78 -15.01 12.48 -10.69
CA ARG A 78 -16.36 12.45 -11.31
C ARG A 78 -17.43 11.92 -10.38
N VAL A 79 -17.06 10.98 -9.51
CA VAL A 79 -17.96 10.28 -8.61
C VAL A 79 -17.63 10.70 -7.18
N SER A 80 -18.65 10.93 -6.35
CA SER A 80 -18.40 11.24 -4.95
C SER A 80 -17.66 10.09 -4.26
N ARG A 81 -16.70 10.42 -3.39
CA ARG A 81 -15.87 9.46 -2.65
C ARG A 81 -16.77 8.48 -1.91
N GLN A 82 -17.87 8.96 -1.32
CA GLN A 82 -18.88 8.11 -0.68
C GLN A 82 -19.46 7.06 -1.64
N ARG A 83 -19.89 7.46 -2.85
CA ARG A 83 -20.44 6.52 -3.84
C ARG A 83 -19.38 5.51 -4.26
N VAL A 84 -18.14 5.94 -4.45
CA VAL A 84 -17.02 5.02 -4.73
C VAL A 84 -16.88 3.99 -3.60
N LEU A 85 -16.88 4.41 -2.34
CA LEU A 85 -16.79 3.48 -1.19
C LEU A 85 -17.95 2.46 -1.16
N VAL A 86 -19.19 2.91 -1.39
CA VAL A 86 -20.37 2.04 -1.41
C VAL A 86 -20.30 1.06 -2.57
N PHE A 87 -20.18 1.55 -3.81
CA PHE A 87 -20.18 0.69 -5.01
C PHE A 87 -19.00 -0.27 -5.03
N CYS A 88 -17.81 0.17 -4.62
CA CYS A 88 -16.64 -0.72 -4.55
C CYS A 88 -16.80 -1.79 -3.47
N SER A 89 -17.43 -1.48 -2.34
CA SER A 89 -17.70 -2.48 -1.29
C SER A 89 -18.76 -3.49 -1.74
N LEU A 90 -19.81 -3.04 -2.42
CA LEU A 90 -20.81 -3.92 -3.03
C LEU A 90 -20.22 -4.79 -4.15
N ALA A 91 -19.38 -4.23 -5.02
CA ALA A 91 -18.69 -4.98 -6.07
C ALA A 91 -17.79 -6.06 -5.48
N ARG A 92 -17.01 -5.75 -4.44
CA ARG A 92 -16.19 -6.74 -3.72
C ARG A 92 -17.04 -7.85 -3.09
N ALA A 93 -18.17 -7.50 -2.47
CA ALA A 93 -19.11 -8.51 -1.95
C ALA A 93 -19.65 -9.41 -3.06
N GLY A 94 -20.03 -8.86 -4.22
CA GLY A 94 -20.50 -9.62 -5.38
C GLY A 94 -19.43 -10.53 -5.98
N PHE A 95 -18.20 -10.03 -6.20
CA PHE A 95 -17.09 -10.87 -6.65
C PHE A 95 -16.76 -11.98 -5.66
N LEU A 96 -16.95 -11.74 -4.37
CA LEU A 96 -16.71 -12.78 -3.38
C LEU A 96 -17.78 -13.87 -3.40
N VAL A 97 -19.04 -13.55 -3.73
CA VAL A 97 -20.06 -14.57 -4.02
C VAL A 97 -19.63 -15.43 -5.21
N ILE A 98 -19.15 -14.81 -6.29
CA ILE A 98 -18.59 -15.53 -7.44
C ILE A 98 -17.44 -16.43 -7.00
N LEU A 99 -16.52 -15.91 -6.18
CA LEU A 99 -15.40 -16.69 -5.66
C LEU A 99 -15.86 -17.89 -4.83
N VAL A 100 -16.86 -17.74 -3.97
CA VAL A 100 -17.45 -18.84 -3.19
C VAL A 100 -18.06 -19.92 -4.10
N ILE A 101 -18.75 -19.51 -5.16
CA ILE A 101 -19.33 -20.45 -6.14
C ILE A 101 -18.22 -21.21 -6.86
N LEU A 102 -17.18 -20.52 -7.34
CA LEU A 102 -16.01 -21.15 -7.95
C LEU A 102 -15.32 -22.10 -6.96
N ILE A 103 -15.25 -21.70 -5.69
CA ILE A 103 -14.66 -22.52 -4.63
C ILE A 103 -15.43 -23.83 -4.48
N ALA A 104 -16.75 -23.74 -4.32
CA ALA A 104 -17.63 -24.88 -4.15
C ALA A 104 -17.68 -25.79 -5.38
N ALA A 105 -17.43 -25.24 -6.57
CA ALA A 105 -17.33 -26.01 -7.81
C ALA A 105 -15.93 -26.65 -8.02
N GLY A 106 -14.95 -26.37 -7.17
CA GLY A 106 -13.57 -26.85 -7.33
C GLY A 106 -12.76 -26.11 -8.40
N HIS A 107 -13.26 -24.98 -8.91
CA HIS A 107 -12.60 -24.21 -9.98
C HIS A 107 -11.41 -23.39 -9.44
N THR A 108 -10.21 -23.68 -9.95
CA THR A 108 -8.95 -22.97 -9.63
C THR A 108 -8.24 -22.40 -10.85
N GLY A 109 -8.99 -22.23 -11.93
CA GLY A 109 -8.47 -21.74 -13.19
C GLY A 109 -8.27 -20.22 -13.23
N ALA A 110 -8.18 -19.69 -14.45
CA ALA A 110 -8.03 -18.26 -14.69
C ALA A 110 -9.21 -17.43 -14.15
N ASP A 111 -10.41 -18.00 -14.12
CA ASP A 111 -11.64 -17.43 -13.57
C ASP A 111 -11.54 -17.13 -12.06
N PHE A 112 -11.02 -18.07 -11.28
CA PHE A 112 -10.76 -17.90 -9.85
C PHE A 112 -9.78 -16.75 -9.61
N TYR A 113 -8.63 -16.79 -10.28
CA TYR A 113 -7.59 -15.77 -10.12
C TYR A 113 -8.03 -14.40 -10.62
N ALA A 114 -8.77 -14.32 -11.72
CA ALA A 114 -9.35 -13.07 -12.22
C ALA A 114 -10.34 -12.46 -11.22
N THR A 115 -11.15 -13.30 -10.57
CA THR A 115 -12.11 -12.86 -9.55
C THR A 115 -11.40 -12.34 -8.30
N ALA A 116 -10.42 -13.08 -7.77
CA ALA A 116 -9.60 -12.66 -6.63
C ALA A 116 -8.87 -11.34 -6.93
N LEU A 117 -8.31 -11.23 -8.12
CA LEU A 117 -7.65 -10.03 -8.61
C LEU A 117 -8.61 -8.85 -8.71
N ALA A 118 -9.83 -9.05 -9.19
CA ALA A 118 -10.84 -7.99 -9.26
C ALA A 118 -11.14 -7.43 -7.86
N ILE A 119 -11.27 -8.29 -6.84
CA ILE A 119 -11.48 -7.88 -5.44
C ILE A 119 -10.33 -7.00 -4.94
N VAL A 120 -9.08 -7.46 -5.12
CA VAL A 120 -7.86 -6.72 -4.72
C VAL A 120 -7.76 -5.38 -5.46
N SER A 121 -8.11 -5.38 -6.75
CA SER A 121 -8.04 -4.19 -7.61
C SER A 121 -9.07 -3.15 -7.24
N VAL A 122 -10.31 -3.56 -6.96
CA VAL A 122 -11.38 -2.66 -6.50
C VAL A 122 -11.00 -1.97 -5.17
N ASN A 123 -10.23 -2.65 -4.31
CA ASN A 123 -9.74 -2.06 -3.07
C ASN A 123 -8.89 -0.80 -3.29
N ARG A 124 -8.20 -0.66 -4.44
CA ARG A 124 -7.42 0.56 -4.76
C ARG A 124 -8.30 1.80 -4.80
N PHE A 125 -9.49 1.70 -5.39
CA PHE A 125 -10.46 2.80 -5.42
C PHE A 125 -10.97 3.15 -4.02
N VAL A 126 -11.14 2.15 -3.15
CA VAL A 126 -11.56 2.34 -1.76
C VAL A 126 -10.48 3.08 -0.98
N LEU A 127 -9.24 2.63 -1.04
CA LEU A 127 -8.11 3.28 -0.37
C LEU A 127 -7.89 4.72 -0.89
N ALA A 128 -8.03 4.94 -2.19
CA ALA A 128 -7.96 6.27 -2.79
C ALA A 128 -9.12 7.17 -2.33
N ALA A 129 -10.35 6.65 -2.29
CA ALA A 129 -11.52 7.39 -1.80
C ALA A 129 -11.41 7.76 -0.32
N LEU A 130 -10.91 6.84 0.52
CA LEU A 130 -10.67 7.08 1.95
C LEU A 130 -9.60 8.15 2.16
N SER A 131 -8.50 8.09 1.39
CA SER A 131 -7.38 9.04 1.51
C SER A 131 -7.79 10.43 1.02
N ALA A 132 -8.51 10.51 -0.11
CA ALA A 132 -9.02 11.76 -0.65
C ALA A 132 -10.18 12.35 0.18
N GLY A 133 -10.94 11.51 0.88
CA GLY A 133 -12.02 11.95 1.76
C GLY A 133 -11.55 12.50 3.11
N LEU A 134 -10.33 12.14 3.54
CA LEU A 134 -9.84 12.51 4.87
C LEU A 134 -9.66 14.03 5.05
N PRO A 135 -9.05 14.79 4.12
CA PRO A 135 -8.93 16.25 4.23
C PRO A 135 -10.28 16.98 4.27
N MET A 136 -11.37 16.36 3.81
CA MET A 136 -12.71 16.96 3.80
C MET A 136 -13.39 16.91 5.17
N VAL A 137 -12.89 16.08 6.08
CA VAL A 137 -13.52 15.83 7.40
C VAL A 137 -12.67 16.28 8.57
N VAL A 138 -11.40 16.60 8.33
CA VAL A 138 -10.49 17.13 9.33
C VAL A 138 -9.78 18.36 8.77
N GLY A 139 -9.64 19.41 9.59
CA GLY A 139 -8.86 20.58 9.22
C GLY A 139 -7.37 20.24 9.00
N VAL A 140 -6.66 21.10 8.25
CA VAL A 140 -5.25 20.93 7.87
C VAL A 140 -4.36 20.67 9.10
N ASP A 141 -4.60 21.38 10.21
CA ASP A 141 -3.83 21.27 11.46
C ASP A 141 -3.89 19.87 12.10
N ARG A 142 -4.93 19.10 11.77
CA ARG A 142 -5.22 17.78 12.35
C ARG A 142 -5.01 16.64 11.36
N LEU A 143 -4.78 16.95 10.09
CA LEU A 143 -4.72 15.99 9.00
C LEU A 143 -3.63 14.93 9.22
N ILE A 144 -2.46 15.33 9.70
CA ILE A 144 -1.35 14.40 9.98
C ILE A 144 -1.75 13.38 11.04
N GLY A 145 -2.32 13.86 12.16
CA GLY A 145 -2.77 12.99 13.26
C GLY A 145 -3.92 12.08 12.85
N ALA A 146 -4.88 12.62 12.11
CA ALA A 146 -6.01 11.87 11.57
C ALA A 146 -5.56 10.78 10.60
N ASN A 147 -4.61 11.09 9.69
CA ASN A 147 -4.06 10.14 8.75
C ASN A 147 -3.27 9.05 9.46
N ALA A 148 -2.42 9.42 10.42
CA ALA A 148 -1.66 8.46 11.21
C ALA A 148 -2.58 7.47 11.95
N LEU A 149 -3.62 7.98 12.63
CA LEU A 149 -4.60 7.13 13.31
C LEU A 149 -5.37 6.25 12.31
N SER A 150 -5.93 6.86 11.27
CA SER A 150 -6.78 6.19 10.29
C SER A 150 -6.01 5.09 9.54
N VAL A 151 -4.80 5.39 9.06
CA VAL A 151 -3.91 4.44 8.38
C VAL A 151 -3.51 3.29 9.29
N THR A 152 -2.97 3.60 10.46
CA THR A 152 -2.44 2.60 11.40
C THR A 152 -3.54 1.68 11.93
N SER A 153 -4.68 2.23 12.38
CA SER A 153 -5.81 1.42 12.84
C SER A 153 -6.35 0.53 11.73
N GLY A 154 -6.36 1.03 10.49
CA GLY A 154 -6.72 0.24 9.31
C GLY A 154 -5.84 -1.00 9.13
N THR A 155 -4.51 -0.83 9.22
CA THR A 155 -3.57 -1.95 9.16
C THR A 155 -3.79 -2.93 10.32
N VAL A 156 -4.01 -2.43 11.54
CA VAL A 156 -4.29 -3.28 12.70
C VAL A 156 -5.54 -4.12 12.49
N VAL A 157 -6.66 -3.53 12.07
CA VAL A 157 -7.90 -4.31 11.88
C VAL A 157 -7.84 -5.24 10.68
N ALA A 158 -7.04 -4.93 9.65
CA ALA A 158 -6.77 -5.88 8.57
C ALA A 158 -5.99 -7.11 9.08
N LEU A 159 -4.97 -6.92 9.92
CA LEU A 159 -4.24 -8.02 10.54
C LEU A 159 -5.15 -8.85 11.46
N LEU A 160 -5.98 -8.19 12.27
CA LEU A 160 -6.97 -8.86 13.11
C LEU A 160 -8.00 -9.63 12.27
N GLY A 161 -8.48 -9.05 11.17
CA GLY A 161 -9.35 -9.72 10.21
C GLY A 161 -8.71 -10.97 9.61
N GLY A 162 -7.43 -10.89 9.22
CA GLY A 162 -6.68 -12.05 8.73
C GLY A 162 -6.47 -13.12 9.79
N GLY A 163 -6.19 -12.72 11.03
CA GLY A 163 -6.12 -13.61 12.18
C GLY A 163 -7.46 -14.30 12.48
N LEU A 164 -8.57 -13.57 12.41
CA LEU A 164 -9.92 -14.11 12.56
C LEU A 164 -10.24 -15.12 11.45
N GLY A 165 -9.95 -14.81 10.19
CA GLY A 165 -10.17 -15.72 9.08
C GLY A 165 -9.33 -16.99 9.17
N THR A 166 -8.05 -16.85 9.53
CA THR A 166 -7.14 -17.99 9.73
C THR A 166 -7.54 -18.84 10.92
N GLY A 167 -7.89 -18.21 12.04
CA GLY A 167 -8.35 -18.87 13.26
C GLY A 167 -9.64 -19.64 13.02
N LEU A 168 -10.62 -19.02 12.36
CA LEU A 168 -11.87 -19.71 12.03
C LEU A 168 -11.63 -20.95 11.18
N ARG A 169 -10.81 -20.84 10.13
CA ARG A 169 -10.41 -22.01 9.33
C ARG A 169 -9.80 -23.11 10.19
N SER A 170 -8.88 -22.77 11.09
CA SER A 170 -8.23 -23.76 11.95
C SER A 170 -9.21 -24.52 12.85
N LEU A 171 -10.34 -23.90 13.22
CA LEU A 171 -11.39 -24.50 14.02
C LEU A 171 -12.37 -25.34 13.18
N THR A 172 -12.62 -24.95 11.93
CA THR A 172 -13.61 -25.59 11.05
C THR A 172 -13.02 -26.64 10.10
N GLY A 173 -11.71 -26.82 10.08
CA GLY A 173 -11.01 -27.77 9.20
C GLY A 173 -10.53 -27.16 7.88
N GLY A 174 -9.77 -27.94 7.11
CA GLY A 174 -9.12 -27.52 5.87
C GLY A 174 -9.96 -27.69 4.59
N GLU A 175 -11.17 -28.22 4.71
CA GLU A 175 -12.07 -28.53 3.59
C GLU A 175 -12.59 -27.27 2.88
N ASP A 176 -13.01 -27.43 1.62
CA ASP A 176 -13.53 -26.34 0.79
C ASP A 176 -14.74 -25.63 1.45
N GLY A 177 -15.52 -26.34 2.26
CA GLY A 177 -16.63 -25.76 3.05
C GLY A 177 -16.17 -24.76 4.12
N ALA A 178 -15.05 -25.01 4.80
CA ALA A 178 -14.47 -24.08 5.76
C ALA A 178 -13.97 -22.79 5.07
N VAL A 179 -13.37 -22.94 3.89
CA VAL A 179 -12.94 -21.79 3.08
C VAL A 179 -14.14 -20.99 2.59
N ALA A 180 -15.19 -21.66 2.12
CA ALA A 180 -16.44 -21.00 1.72
C ALA A 180 -17.07 -20.22 2.87
N LEU A 181 -17.01 -20.73 4.11
CA LEU A 181 -17.48 -20.01 5.30
C LEU A 181 -16.67 -18.73 5.57
N VAL A 182 -15.33 -18.83 5.53
CA VAL A 182 -14.45 -17.65 5.73
C VAL A 182 -14.69 -16.61 4.62
N ALA A 183 -14.87 -17.05 3.38
CA ALA A 183 -15.24 -16.19 2.27
C ALA A 183 -16.62 -15.54 2.48
N ALA A 184 -17.64 -16.29 2.91
CA ALA A 184 -18.96 -15.73 3.20
C ALA A 184 -18.89 -14.63 4.28
N LEU A 185 -18.09 -14.83 5.34
CA LEU A 185 -17.86 -13.83 6.37
C LEU A 185 -17.17 -12.57 5.84
N ALA A 186 -16.17 -12.71 4.97
CA ALA A 186 -15.59 -11.55 4.28
C ALA A 186 -16.63 -10.80 3.44
N GLY A 187 -17.60 -11.51 2.85
CA GLY A 187 -18.68 -10.93 2.05
C GLY A 187 -19.63 -10.11 2.91
N LEU A 188 -20.06 -10.68 4.04
CA LEU A 188 -20.85 -9.96 5.04
C LEU A 188 -20.11 -8.75 5.59
N ALA A 189 -18.80 -8.86 5.82
CA ALA A 189 -17.96 -7.73 6.25
C ALA A 189 -17.88 -6.64 5.17
N TYR A 190 -17.78 -6.98 3.88
CA TYR A 190 -17.86 -6.01 2.78
C TYR A 190 -19.24 -5.34 2.68
N LEU A 191 -20.33 -6.07 2.93
CA LEU A 191 -21.67 -5.46 3.03
C LEU A 191 -21.74 -4.48 4.22
N GLY A 192 -21.16 -4.84 5.36
CA GLY A 192 -21.00 -3.92 6.50
C GLY A 192 -20.17 -2.67 6.15
N ALA A 193 -19.14 -2.82 5.33
CA ALA A 193 -18.37 -1.71 4.78
C ALA A 193 -19.22 -0.81 3.86
N ALA A 194 -20.07 -1.40 3.01
CA ALA A 194 -21.00 -0.66 2.17
C ALA A 194 -22.02 0.12 3.01
N VAL A 195 -22.59 -0.49 4.06
CA VAL A 195 -23.54 0.16 4.98
C VAL A 195 -22.88 1.31 5.73
N THR A 196 -21.68 1.10 6.29
CA THR A 196 -20.95 2.17 7.00
C THR A 196 -20.55 3.31 6.05
N ALA A 197 -20.18 3.02 4.81
CA ALA A 197 -19.96 4.04 3.79
C ALA A 197 -21.25 4.78 3.39
N ALA A 198 -22.39 4.08 3.29
CA ALA A 198 -23.68 4.70 2.98
C ALA A 198 -24.16 5.66 4.08
N ARG A 199 -23.76 5.42 5.34
CA ARG A 199 -24.05 6.30 6.49
C ARG A 199 -23.24 7.60 6.53
N LEU A 200 -22.30 7.85 5.60
CA LEU A 200 -21.72 9.18 5.43
C LEU A 200 -22.83 10.16 4.99
N ALA A 201 -23.34 10.94 5.94
CA ALA A 201 -24.65 11.57 5.89
C ALA A 201 -24.84 12.66 4.81
N HIS A 202 -23.77 13.16 4.18
CA HIS A 202 -23.89 14.16 3.12
C HIS A 202 -23.07 13.80 1.88
N ARG A 203 -23.79 13.36 0.82
CA ARG A 203 -23.24 13.04 -0.50
C ARG A 203 -22.40 14.18 -1.10
N THR A 204 -22.71 15.42 -0.73
CA THR A 204 -22.06 16.66 -1.19
C THR A 204 -20.78 17.00 -0.43
N MET A 205 -20.61 16.54 0.82
CA MET A 205 -19.38 16.79 1.60
C MET A 205 -18.19 15.95 1.13
N PHE A 206 -18.45 14.90 0.37
CA PHE A 206 -17.46 13.95 -0.13
C PHE A 206 -17.48 13.87 -1.67
N GLY A 207 -18.09 14.84 -2.35
CA GLY A 207 -18.19 14.93 -3.81
C GLY A 207 -17.04 15.74 -4.41
N PRO A 208 -16.63 15.50 -5.68
CA PRO A 208 -15.74 16.44 -6.35
C PRO A 208 -16.43 17.81 -6.44
N GLU A 209 -15.72 18.89 -6.11
CA GLU A 209 -16.24 20.27 -6.14
C GLU A 209 -16.75 20.68 -7.54
N ARG A 210 -16.25 19.99 -8.58
CA ARG A 210 -16.69 20.13 -9.98
C ARG A 210 -16.71 18.77 -10.66
N ILE A 211 -17.88 18.37 -11.17
CA ILE A 211 -18.03 17.10 -11.91
C ILE A 211 -17.48 17.31 -13.33
N ILE A 212 -16.44 16.58 -13.68
CA ILE A 212 -15.88 16.58 -15.05
C ILE A 212 -16.63 15.54 -15.90
N GLY A 213 -17.00 15.91 -17.14
CA GLY A 213 -17.62 14.98 -18.09
C GLY A 213 -16.74 13.77 -18.44
N TRP A 214 -17.38 12.70 -18.93
CA TRP A 214 -16.69 11.55 -19.53
C TRP A 214 -16.38 11.86 -20.99
N VAL A 215 -15.11 11.79 -21.38
CA VAL A 215 -14.63 12.13 -22.74
C VAL A 215 -14.33 10.86 -23.56
N GLY A 216 -14.87 9.71 -23.13
CA GLY A 216 -14.62 8.38 -23.72
C GLY A 216 -13.49 7.60 -23.04
N VAL A 217 -13.58 6.27 -23.11
CA VAL A 217 -12.65 5.34 -22.43
C VAL A 217 -11.24 5.47 -22.99
N THR A 218 -11.07 5.49 -24.32
CA THR A 218 -9.77 5.58 -24.99
C THR A 218 -9.01 6.87 -24.64
N ALA A 219 -9.70 8.01 -24.61
CA ALA A 219 -9.11 9.29 -24.24
C ALA A 219 -8.62 9.29 -22.78
N GLN A 220 -9.38 8.68 -21.86
CA GLN A 220 -8.99 8.55 -20.46
C GLN A 220 -7.79 7.62 -20.26
N PHE A 221 -7.76 6.47 -20.93
CA PHE A 221 -6.60 5.59 -20.92
C PHE A 221 -5.33 6.30 -21.42
N ARG A 222 -5.45 7.04 -22.53
CA ARG A 222 -4.33 7.85 -23.05
C ARG A 222 -3.88 8.90 -22.03
N GLN A 223 -4.81 9.57 -21.35
CA GLN A 223 -4.48 10.57 -20.33
C GLN A 223 -3.72 9.95 -19.15
N VAL A 224 -4.13 8.77 -18.67
CA VAL A 224 -3.39 8.06 -17.60
C VAL A 224 -1.96 7.78 -18.00
N LEU A 225 -1.73 7.31 -19.24
CA LEU A 225 -0.39 7.01 -19.73
C LEU A 225 0.47 8.27 -19.83
N VAL A 226 -0.11 9.38 -20.30
CA VAL A 226 0.57 10.69 -20.35
C VAL A 226 0.90 11.18 -18.93
N ASP A 227 -0.06 11.12 -18.00
CA ASP A 227 0.13 11.55 -16.62
C ASP A 227 1.21 10.72 -15.90
N LEU A 228 1.25 9.41 -16.16
CA LEU A 228 2.28 8.52 -15.62
C LEU A 228 3.66 8.84 -16.21
N ALA A 229 3.74 9.06 -17.52
CA ALA A 229 4.99 9.45 -18.19
C ALA A 229 5.51 10.81 -17.69
N ASP A 230 4.62 11.78 -17.49
CA ASP A 230 4.98 13.08 -16.94
C ASP A 230 5.40 12.98 -15.47
N GLY A 231 4.68 12.20 -14.65
CA GLY A 231 5.08 11.89 -13.28
C GLY A 231 6.47 11.25 -13.22
N ALA A 232 6.77 10.33 -14.13
CA ALA A 232 8.08 9.69 -14.23
C ALA A 232 9.19 10.68 -14.60
N LYS A 233 8.97 11.55 -15.59
CA LYS A 233 9.93 12.59 -15.96
C LYS A 233 10.24 13.52 -14.78
N VAL A 234 9.22 13.96 -14.05
CA VAL A 234 9.38 14.86 -12.90
C VAL A 234 10.14 14.16 -11.77
N VAL A 235 9.72 12.96 -11.38
CA VAL A 235 10.41 12.16 -10.35
C VAL A 235 11.87 11.92 -10.73
N TRP A 236 12.16 11.63 -12.00
CA TRP A 236 13.52 11.37 -12.47
C TRP A 236 14.42 12.61 -12.40
N ARG A 237 13.84 13.81 -12.60
CA ARG A 237 14.53 15.10 -12.45
C ARG A 237 14.68 15.51 -10.98
N THR A 238 13.77 15.07 -10.11
CA THR A 238 13.83 15.32 -8.66
C THR A 238 14.80 14.33 -7.98
N GLY A 239 16.07 14.72 -7.88
CA GLY A 239 17.16 13.90 -7.31
C GLY A 239 16.82 13.17 -5.99
N PRO A 240 16.27 13.84 -4.96
CA PRO A 240 15.94 13.20 -3.68
C PRO A 240 14.85 12.13 -3.82
N ALA A 241 13.76 12.45 -4.52
CA ALA A 241 12.65 11.53 -4.79
C ALA A 241 13.12 10.30 -5.58
N ARG A 242 13.90 10.50 -6.65
CA ARG A 242 14.47 9.41 -7.46
C ARG A 242 15.29 8.44 -6.61
N ARG A 243 16.20 8.95 -5.77
CA ARG A 243 17.08 8.12 -4.93
C ARG A 243 16.29 7.36 -3.86
N ALA A 244 15.35 8.03 -3.20
CA ALA A 244 14.51 7.40 -2.18
C ALA A 244 13.64 6.29 -2.79
N LEU A 245 13.03 6.55 -3.95
CA LEU A 245 12.24 5.54 -4.67
C LEU A 245 13.09 4.36 -5.12
N ALA A 246 14.29 4.58 -5.67
CA ALA A 246 15.19 3.49 -6.05
C ALA A 246 15.54 2.58 -4.85
N ALA A 247 15.85 3.16 -3.70
CA ALA A 247 16.12 2.42 -2.47
C ALA A 247 14.92 1.59 -2.01
N LEU A 248 13.73 2.20 -2.03
CA LEU A 248 12.50 1.55 -1.64
C LEU A 248 12.14 0.41 -2.60
N THR A 249 12.20 0.63 -3.91
CA THR A 249 11.96 -0.39 -4.94
C THR A 249 12.90 -1.58 -4.79
N ALA A 250 14.20 -1.35 -4.55
CA ALA A 250 15.16 -2.42 -4.31
C ALA A 250 14.86 -3.21 -3.02
N SER A 251 14.57 -2.52 -1.92
CA SER A 251 14.18 -3.17 -0.66
C SER A 251 12.89 -3.98 -0.80
N ARG A 252 11.97 -3.52 -1.66
CA ARG A 252 10.69 -4.16 -1.89
C ARG A 252 10.81 -5.42 -2.76
N ALA A 253 11.75 -5.43 -3.70
CA ALA A 253 12.14 -6.65 -4.42
C ALA A 253 12.71 -7.70 -3.45
N ALA A 254 13.63 -7.31 -2.57
CA ALA A 254 14.16 -8.22 -1.55
C ALA A 254 13.06 -8.83 -0.67
N TYR A 255 12.08 -8.03 -0.23
CA TYR A 255 10.91 -8.52 0.51
C TYR A 255 10.10 -9.56 -0.27
N GLY A 256 9.91 -9.36 -1.59
CA GLY A 256 9.20 -10.31 -2.46
C GLY A 256 9.86 -11.67 -2.55
N LEU A 257 11.21 -11.70 -2.68
CA LEU A 257 12.01 -12.93 -2.68
C LEU A 257 11.86 -13.71 -1.36
N VAL A 258 11.91 -13.01 -0.22
CA VAL A 258 11.82 -13.62 1.11
C VAL A 258 10.42 -14.16 1.37
N LEU A 259 9.37 -13.46 0.95
CA LEU A 259 7.99 -13.89 1.21
C LEU A 259 7.68 -15.25 0.56
N VAL A 260 8.06 -15.45 -0.71
CA VAL A 260 7.83 -16.74 -1.40
C VAL A 260 8.62 -17.85 -0.74
N MET A 261 9.88 -17.58 -0.40
CA MET A 261 10.71 -18.53 0.34
C MET A 261 10.10 -18.91 1.69
N LEU A 262 9.60 -17.93 2.45
CA LEU A 262 8.96 -18.13 3.75
C LEU A 262 7.70 -18.98 3.64
N ILE A 263 6.87 -18.75 2.61
CA ILE A 263 5.69 -19.57 2.32
C ILE A 263 6.12 -21.03 2.11
N LEU A 264 7.13 -21.28 1.28
CA LEU A 264 7.62 -22.63 0.99
C LEU A 264 8.28 -23.27 2.21
N LEU A 265 9.00 -22.52 3.03
CA LEU A 265 9.66 -23.00 4.24
C LEU A 265 8.64 -23.51 5.28
N TYR A 266 7.58 -22.73 5.53
CA TYR A 266 6.52 -23.18 6.44
C TYR A 266 5.68 -24.31 5.84
N ARG A 267 5.42 -24.27 4.53
CA ARG A 267 4.64 -25.33 3.87
C ARG A 267 5.39 -26.66 3.77
N ASN A 268 6.70 -26.65 3.50
CA ASN A 268 7.42 -27.85 3.06
C ASN A 268 8.63 -28.22 3.92
N TYR A 269 9.10 -27.36 4.82
CA TYR A 269 10.28 -27.63 5.66
C TYR A 269 9.95 -27.72 7.16
N PHE A 270 9.22 -26.76 7.73
CA PHE A 270 9.00 -26.73 9.18
C PHE A 270 7.89 -27.63 9.69
N THR A 271 6.74 -27.63 9.03
CA THR A 271 5.49 -28.18 9.59
C THR A 271 4.74 -29.09 8.63
N GLY A 272 5.19 -29.18 7.37
CA GLY A 272 4.47 -29.87 6.30
C GLY A 272 3.22 -29.11 5.81
N PRO A 273 2.51 -29.64 4.80
CA PRO A 273 1.44 -28.94 4.08
C PRO A 273 0.28 -28.48 4.96
N ASP A 274 -0.05 -29.27 5.99
CA ASP A 274 -1.23 -29.06 6.84
C ASP A 274 -0.95 -28.09 8.01
N GLY A 275 0.32 -27.92 8.41
CA GLY A 275 0.71 -27.09 9.56
C GLY A 275 1.30 -25.72 9.22
N GLY A 276 1.63 -25.47 7.94
CA GLY A 276 2.38 -24.27 7.53
C GLY A 276 1.65 -22.93 7.69
N LEU A 277 0.31 -22.92 7.59
CA LEU A 277 -0.47 -21.69 7.64
C LEU A 277 -0.38 -21.00 9.01
N GLY A 278 -0.40 -21.78 10.11
CA GLY A 278 -0.32 -21.24 11.46
C GLY A 278 1.01 -20.53 11.72
N GLY A 279 2.12 -21.18 11.36
CA GLY A 279 3.45 -20.60 11.50
C GLY A 279 3.67 -19.36 10.63
N LEU A 280 3.21 -19.40 9.36
CA LEU A 280 3.25 -18.24 8.47
C LEU A 280 2.41 -17.08 9.02
N ALA A 281 1.23 -17.35 9.58
CA ALA A 281 0.38 -16.34 10.18
C ALA A 281 1.05 -15.66 11.38
N VAL A 282 1.82 -16.40 12.20
CA VAL A 282 2.61 -15.83 13.30
C VAL A 282 3.70 -14.89 12.76
N VAL A 283 4.41 -15.26 11.70
CA VAL A 283 5.44 -14.38 11.10
C VAL A 283 4.83 -13.13 10.49
N VAL A 284 3.72 -13.25 9.76
CA VAL A 284 2.99 -12.11 9.19
C VAL A 284 2.45 -11.20 10.29
N GLY A 285 1.92 -11.78 11.37
CA GLY A 285 1.48 -11.04 12.55
C GLY A 285 2.64 -10.26 13.20
N ALA A 286 3.80 -10.89 13.36
CA ALA A 286 5.00 -10.26 13.88
C ALA A 286 5.50 -9.10 12.98
N SER A 287 5.50 -9.30 11.65
CA SER A 287 5.76 -8.23 10.67
C SER A 287 4.77 -7.07 10.77
N GLY A 288 3.50 -7.38 11.03
CA GLY A 288 2.47 -6.40 11.35
C GLY A 288 2.77 -5.58 12.60
N VAL A 289 3.21 -6.22 13.68
CA VAL A 289 3.67 -5.54 14.91
C VAL A 289 4.88 -4.65 14.63
N GLY A 290 5.85 -5.13 13.85
CA GLY A 290 6.98 -4.32 13.39
C GLY A 290 6.55 -3.07 12.62
N THR A 291 5.62 -3.24 11.68
CA THR A 291 5.03 -2.17 10.86
C THR A 291 4.37 -1.09 11.75
N VAL A 292 3.50 -1.49 12.68
CA VAL A 292 2.85 -0.56 13.61
C VAL A 292 3.88 0.15 14.50
N THR A 293 4.89 -0.58 14.97
CA THR A 293 5.96 -0.02 15.81
C THR A 293 6.76 1.03 15.03
N ALA A 294 7.09 0.78 13.76
CA ALA A 294 7.76 1.74 12.89
C ALA A 294 6.93 3.01 12.64
N ALA A 295 5.60 2.91 12.52
CA ALA A 295 4.71 4.07 12.38
C ALA A 295 4.74 5.00 13.60
N VAL A 296 4.97 4.44 14.79
CA VAL A 296 5.11 5.20 16.04
C VAL A 296 6.54 5.73 16.20
N VAL A 297 7.57 4.92 15.94
CA VAL A 297 8.97 5.28 16.20
C VAL A 297 9.51 6.27 15.16
N THR A 298 9.24 6.03 13.88
CA THR A 298 9.88 6.77 12.77
C THR A 298 9.70 8.28 12.84
N PRO A 299 8.49 8.85 13.06
CA PRO A 299 8.33 10.30 13.13
C PRO A 299 9.11 10.97 14.27
N ARG A 300 9.30 10.27 15.40
CA ARG A 300 10.07 10.79 16.55
C ARG A 300 11.57 10.79 16.26
N VAL A 301 12.04 9.76 15.56
CA VAL A 301 13.44 9.62 15.18
C VAL A 301 13.79 10.66 14.11
N THR A 302 12.99 10.78 13.05
CA THR A 302 13.24 11.72 11.94
C THR A 302 13.07 13.19 12.31
N ALA A 303 12.45 13.49 13.46
CA ALA A 303 12.47 14.84 14.04
C ALA A 303 13.86 15.24 14.59
N ARG A 304 14.75 14.27 14.84
CA ARG A 304 16.09 14.48 15.42
C ARG A 304 17.23 14.03 14.52
N MET A 305 16.94 13.30 13.44
CA MET A 305 17.94 12.87 12.47
C MET A 305 17.44 12.97 11.03
N PRO A 306 18.35 13.13 10.05
CA PRO A 306 17.96 13.20 8.65
C PRO A 306 17.27 11.91 8.21
N LYS A 307 16.19 12.04 7.41
CA LYS A 307 15.47 10.90 6.81
C LYS A 307 16.41 9.97 6.06
N ALA A 308 17.42 10.55 5.38
CA ALA A 308 18.43 9.80 4.66
C ALA A 308 19.22 8.82 5.55
N ARG A 309 19.61 9.28 6.76
CA ARG A 309 20.34 8.47 7.74
C ARG A 309 19.44 7.40 8.34
N TRP A 310 18.18 7.73 8.64
CA TRP A 310 17.24 6.75 9.20
C TRP A 310 16.93 5.62 8.22
N ILE A 311 16.66 5.93 6.94
CA ILE A 311 16.48 4.92 5.87
C ILE A 311 17.70 3.99 5.81
N MET A 312 18.91 4.54 5.84
CA MET A 312 20.14 3.74 5.85
C MET A 312 20.18 2.77 7.03
N ILE A 313 19.94 3.26 8.25
CA ILE A 313 19.99 2.44 9.47
C ILE A 313 18.98 1.29 9.39
N VAL A 314 17.74 1.57 9.01
CA VAL A 314 16.69 0.54 9.01
C VAL A 314 16.85 -0.46 7.87
N LEU A 315 17.32 -0.05 6.69
CA LEU A 315 17.58 -0.97 5.58
C LEU A 315 18.82 -1.82 5.85
N VAL A 316 19.91 -1.23 6.36
CA VAL A 316 21.12 -1.98 6.73
C VAL A 316 20.82 -2.94 7.87
N GLY A 317 20.16 -2.48 8.93
CA GLY A 317 19.74 -3.32 10.04
C GLY A 317 18.80 -4.45 9.60
N GLY A 318 17.86 -4.16 8.69
CA GLY A 318 16.97 -5.16 8.10
C GLY A 318 17.72 -6.22 7.29
N GLY A 319 18.70 -5.82 6.48
CA GLY A 319 19.53 -6.76 5.72
C GLY A 319 20.43 -7.63 6.59
N LEU A 320 21.03 -7.06 7.63
CA LEU A 320 21.80 -7.83 8.62
C LEU A 320 20.91 -8.81 9.39
N ALA A 321 19.72 -8.37 9.80
CA ALA A 321 18.74 -9.22 10.48
C ALA A 321 18.26 -10.36 9.58
N GLU A 322 17.98 -10.10 8.30
CA GLU A 322 17.60 -11.13 7.34
C GLU A 322 18.66 -12.23 7.23
N ILE A 323 19.94 -11.84 7.09
CA ILE A 323 21.03 -12.81 6.98
C ILE A 323 21.22 -13.56 8.30
N ALA A 324 21.32 -12.84 9.41
CA ALA A 324 21.64 -13.43 10.71
C ALA A 324 20.52 -14.34 11.24
N LEU A 325 19.26 -13.97 11.01
CA LEU A 325 18.09 -14.68 11.53
C LEU A 325 17.47 -15.64 10.51
N GLY A 326 17.69 -15.41 9.21
CA GLY A 326 17.19 -16.26 8.13
C GLY A 326 18.09 -17.47 7.82
N LEU A 327 19.42 -17.32 7.88
CA LEU A 327 20.36 -18.42 7.58
C LEU A 327 20.28 -19.64 8.51
N PRO A 328 19.91 -19.51 9.80
CA PRO A 328 19.70 -20.68 10.65
C PRO A 328 18.46 -21.51 10.28
N PHE A 329 17.58 -20.99 9.41
CA PHE A 329 16.31 -21.62 9.04
C PHE A 329 15.57 -22.17 10.25
N SER A 330 15.30 -21.31 11.22
CA SER A 330 14.60 -21.66 12.46
C SER A 330 13.30 -20.87 12.55
N SER A 331 12.17 -21.56 12.75
CA SER A 331 10.84 -20.94 12.80
C SER A 331 10.75 -19.76 13.80
N PRO A 332 11.20 -19.89 15.07
CA PRO A 332 11.25 -18.75 15.99
C PRO A 332 12.10 -17.58 15.48
N LEU A 333 13.23 -17.84 14.82
CA LEU A 333 14.08 -16.77 14.26
C LEU A 333 13.43 -16.10 13.05
N CYS A 334 12.69 -16.84 12.22
CA CYS A 334 11.88 -16.28 11.14
C CYS A 334 10.80 -15.33 11.67
N VAL A 335 10.21 -15.59 12.84
CA VAL A 335 9.25 -14.69 13.48
C VAL A 335 9.93 -13.37 13.89
N VAL A 336 11.11 -13.44 14.50
CA VAL A 336 11.89 -12.25 14.87
C VAL A 336 12.35 -11.49 13.62
N ALA A 337 12.79 -12.19 12.57
CA ALA A 337 13.13 -11.59 11.28
C ALA A 337 11.93 -10.87 10.67
N GLY A 338 10.75 -11.50 10.65
CA GLY A 338 9.51 -10.91 10.18
C GLY A 338 9.18 -9.59 10.88
N LEU A 339 9.31 -9.53 12.21
CA LEU A 339 9.13 -8.31 12.99
C LEU A 339 10.10 -7.19 12.56
N LEU A 340 11.39 -7.50 12.47
CA LEU A 340 12.42 -6.52 12.12
C LEU A 340 12.31 -6.04 10.67
N LEU A 341 11.97 -6.93 9.74
CA LEU A 341 11.72 -6.59 8.35
C LEU A 341 10.44 -5.77 8.18
N GLY A 342 9.37 -6.09 8.90
CA GLY A 342 8.14 -5.30 8.93
C GLY A 342 8.41 -3.88 9.44
N PHE A 343 9.22 -3.75 10.50
CA PHE A 343 9.69 -2.45 10.99
C PHE A 343 10.51 -1.71 9.92
N SER A 344 11.50 -2.38 9.33
CA SER A 344 12.38 -1.80 8.31
C SER A 344 11.61 -1.31 7.08
N ALA A 345 10.71 -2.13 6.56
CA ALA A 345 9.87 -1.83 5.40
C ALA A 345 8.99 -0.61 5.66
N GLN A 346 8.32 -0.54 6.80
CA GLN A 346 7.43 0.58 7.09
C GLN A 346 8.20 1.86 7.43
N ALA A 347 9.31 1.77 8.17
CA ALA A 347 10.13 2.92 8.55
C ALA A 347 10.74 3.61 7.32
N SER A 348 11.32 2.82 6.41
CA SER A 348 11.84 3.33 5.14
C SER A 348 10.73 3.92 4.26
N LYS A 349 9.58 3.23 4.14
CA LYS A 349 8.43 3.71 3.38
C LYS A 349 7.92 5.07 3.87
N ILE A 350 7.74 5.27 5.18
CA ILE A 350 7.30 6.56 5.74
C ILE A 350 8.25 7.69 5.33
N CYS A 351 9.56 7.44 5.35
CA CYS A 351 10.55 8.43 4.97
C CYS A 351 10.50 8.73 3.47
N VAL A 352 10.36 7.71 2.62
CA VAL A 352 10.27 7.88 1.16
C VAL A 352 8.99 8.63 0.79
N ASP A 353 7.84 8.25 1.36
CA ASP A 353 6.57 8.95 1.16
C ASP A 353 6.73 10.45 1.49
N THR A 354 7.44 10.75 2.59
CA THR A 354 7.71 12.13 3.02
C THR A 354 8.65 12.86 2.05
N VAL A 355 9.73 12.22 1.59
CA VAL A 355 10.67 12.81 0.61
C VAL A 355 9.93 13.14 -0.69
N VAL A 356 9.09 12.24 -1.18
CA VAL A 356 8.27 12.49 -2.38
C VAL A 356 7.31 13.66 -2.16
N GLN A 357 6.67 13.75 -0.99
CA GLN A 357 5.79 14.89 -0.65
C GLN A 357 6.53 16.22 -0.59
N GLU A 358 7.72 16.24 0.01
CA GLU A 358 8.51 17.47 0.23
C GLU A 358 9.19 17.98 -1.05
N ASP A 359 9.62 17.09 -1.94
CA ASP A 359 10.49 17.45 -3.07
C ASP A 359 9.81 17.40 -4.44
N VAL A 360 8.66 16.73 -4.60
CA VAL A 360 7.89 16.75 -5.84
C VAL A 360 6.93 17.96 -5.83
N PRO A 361 6.89 18.77 -6.91
CA PRO A 361 5.97 19.89 -7.00
C PRO A 361 4.51 19.47 -6.85
N ASP A 362 3.70 20.30 -6.19
CA ASP A 362 2.30 20.04 -5.84
C ASP A 362 1.46 19.52 -7.02
N ALA A 363 1.63 20.12 -8.20
CA ALA A 363 0.92 19.76 -9.43
C ALA A 363 1.20 18.32 -9.91
N TYR A 364 2.32 17.72 -9.51
CA TYR A 364 2.75 16.39 -9.92
C TYR A 364 2.75 15.36 -8.79
N ARG A 365 2.44 15.75 -7.54
CA ARG A 365 2.46 14.83 -6.38
C ARG A 365 1.58 13.60 -6.59
N GLY A 366 0.34 13.78 -7.07
CA GLY A 366 -0.57 12.68 -7.34
C GLY A 366 -0.01 11.69 -8.37
N ARG A 367 0.54 12.20 -9.46
CA ARG A 367 1.16 11.41 -10.54
C ARG A 367 2.42 10.69 -10.05
N ALA A 368 3.23 11.34 -9.24
CA ALA A 368 4.41 10.75 -8.62
C ALA A 368 4.02 9.62 -7.65
N PHE A 369 2.96 9.79 -6.85
CA PHE A 369 2.43 8.74 -5.98
C PHE A 369 1.89 7.54 -6.76
N SER A 370 1.22 7.77 -7.90
CA SER A 370 0.78 6.69 -8.79
C SER A 370 1.94 5.90 -9.39
N LEU A 371 2.99 6.58 -9.87
CA LEU A 371 4.20 5.92 -10.37
C LEU A 371 4.91 5.13 -9.27
N TYR A 372 5.04 5.74 -8.09
CA TYR A 372 5.61 5.12 -6.93
C TYR A 372 4.87 3.82 -6.53
N ASP A 373 3.53 3.85 -6.43
CA ASP A 373 2.74 2.66 -6.10
C ASP A 373 2.93 1.58 -7.18
N LEU A 374 2.99 1.97 -8.47
CA LEU A 374 3.29 1.05 -9.56
C LEU A 374 4.66 0.39 -9.40
N LEU A 375 5.73 1.16 -9.21
CA LEU A 375 7.10 0.63 -9.05
C LEU A 375 7.23 -0.26 -7.82
N PHE A 376 6.64 0.14 -6.70
CA PHE A 376 6.67 -0.61 -5.45
C PHE A 376 6.06 -2.00 -5.62
N ASN A 377 4.90 -2.10 -6.26
CA ASN A 377 4.22 -3.36 -6.43
C ASN A 377 4.82 -4.20 -7.57
N VAL A 378 5.21 -3.60 -8.70
CA VAL A 378 5.88 -4.33 -9.80
C VAL A 378 7.18 -4.98 -9.33
N ALA A 379 7.99 -4.28 -8.54
CA ALA A 379 9.22 -4.85 -7.99
C ALA A 379 8.96 -6.04 -7.07
N PHE A 380 7.93 -5.95 -6.21
CA PHE A 380 7.51 -7.06 -5.37
C PHE A 380 7.05 -8.27 -6.20
N VAL A 381 6.22 -8.05 -7.23
CA VAL A 381 5.73 -9.12 -8.12
C VAL A 381 6.88 -9.77 -8.87
N ALA A 382 7.72 -8.97 -9.52
CA ALA A 382 8.82 -9.47 -10.35
C ALA A 382 9.80 -10.29 -9.51
N ALA A 383 10.07 -9.84 -8.28
CA ALA A 383 10.90 -10.57 -7.34
C ALA A 383 10.26 -11.87 -6.83
N ALA A 384 8.96 -11.86 -6.53
CA ALA A 384 8.22 -13.07 -6.16
C ALA A 384 8.15 -14.07 -7.33
N ALA A 385 7.99 -13.58 -8.56
CA ALA A 385 8.01 -14.41 -9.76
C ALA A 385 9.39 -15.04 -9.97
N LEU A 386 10.46 -14.24 -9.84
CA LEU A 386 11.84 -14.74 -9.86
C LEU A 386 12.07 -15.79 -8.78
N ALA A 387 11.55 -15.57 -7.56
CA ALA A 387 11.70 -16.47 -6.43
C ALA A 387 11.29 -17.91 -6.76
N ALA A 388 10.21 -18.14 -7.52
CA ALA A 388 9.82 -19.51 -7.84
C ALA A 388 10.74 -20.26 -8.80
N PHE A 389 11.57 -19.56 -9.56
CA PHE A 389 12.57 -20.20 -10.40
C PHE A 389 13.86 -20.49 -9.63
N VAL A 390 14.16 -19.69 -8.60
CA VAL A 390 15.45 -19.76 -7.87
C VAL A 390 15.34 -20.39 -6.47
N VAL A 391 14.15 -20.44 -5.88
CA VAL A 391 13.92 -21.03 -4.55
C VAL A 391 13.51 -22.50 -4.73
N PRO A 392 14.22 -23.45 -4.09
CA PRO A 392 13.86 -24.86 -4.13
C PRO A 392 12.47 -25.13 -3.56
N ALA A 393 11.87 -26.27 -3.90
CA ALA A 393 10.51 -26.61 -3.47
C ALA A 393 10.35 -26.65 -1.94
N ASN A 394 11.38 -27.01 -1.19
CA ASN A 394 11.35 -27.00 0.27
C ASN A 394 11.53 -25.60 0.90
N GLY A 395 11.77 -24.57 0.10
CA GLY A 395 12.02 -23.19 0.59
C GLY A 395 13.39 -22.97 1.23
N HIS A 396 14.19 -24.01 1.42
CA HIS A 396 15.50 -23.92 2.08
C HIS A 396 16.55 -23.40 1.09
N SER A 397 16.78 -22.07 1.08
CA SER A 397 17.69 -21.40 0.15
C SER A 397 18.57 -20.35 0.82
N ALA A 398 19.77 -20.74 1.24
CA ALA A 398 20.77 -19.81 1.75
C ALA A 398 21.15 -18.71 0.72
N PRO A 399 21.29 -19.02 -0.59
CA PRO A 399 21.53 -17.99 -1.60
C PRO A 399 20.42 -16.94 -1.65
N ASN A 400 19.15 -17.33 -1.46
CA ASN A 400 18.03 -16.38 -1.47
C ASN A 400 18.04 -15.45 -0.25
N VAL A 401 18.29 -16.01 0.96
CA VAL A 401 18.47 -15.22 2.20
C VAL A 401 19.60 -14.20 2.03
N ILE A 402 20.75 -14.65 1.53
CA ILE A 402 21.92 -13.79 1.32
C ILE A 402 21.61 -12.72 0.26
N ALA A 403 21.01 -13.09 -0.87
CA ALA A 403 20.67 -12.14 -1.94
C ALA A 403 19.68 -11.08 -1.47
N ALA A 404 18.64 -11.46 -0.73
CA ALA A 404 17.67 -10.52 -0.17
C ALA A 404 18.33 -9.59 0.87
N GLY A 405 19.10 -10.15 1.80
CA GLY A 405 19.82 -9.40 2.81
C GLY A 405 20.83 -8.40 2.21
N VAL A 406 21.64 -8.85 1.25
CA VAL A 406 22.56 -7.99 0.49
C VAL A 406 21.80 -6.92 -0.30
N GLY A 407 20.64 -7.26 -0.88
CA GLY A 407 19.76 -6.28 -1.52
C GLY A 407 19.34 -5.14 -0.59
N TYR A 408 18.94 -5.47 0.64
CA TYR A 408 18.64 -4.49 1.69
C TYR A 408 19.87 -3.65 2.07
N LEU A 409 21.03 -4.28 2.29
CA LEU A 409 22.29 -3.61 2.62
C LEU A 409 22.69 -2.61 1.52
N LEU A 410 22.70 -3.05 0.27
CA LEU A 410 23.06 -2.23 -0.88
C LEU A 410 22.07 -1.08 -1.07
N ALA A 411 20.76 -1.33 -0.95
CA ALA A 411 19.74 -0.30 -1.03
C ALA A 411 19.98 0.82 0.00
N GLY A 412 20.28 0.46 1.25
CA GLY A 412 20.58 1.42 2.31
C GLY A 412 21.90 2.18 2.10
N VAL A 413 22.99 1.47 1.81
CA VAL A 413 24.33 2.06 1.66
C VAL A 413 24.43 2.95 0.42
N LEU A 414 23.96 2.48 -0.74
CA LEU A 414 24.01 3.23 -1.99
C LEU A 414 23.13 4.49 -1.91
N TYR A 415 21.94 4.36 -1.33
CA TYR A 415 21.07 5.51 -1.06
C TYR A 415 21.75 6.54 -0.18
N TYR A 416 22.35 6.12 0.94
CA TYR A 416 23.03 7.03 1.86
C TYR A 416 24.24 7.72 1.23
N ARG A 417 25.06 6.98 0.48
CA ARG A 417 26.20 7.55 -0.25
C ARG A 417 25.75 8.62 -1.23
N ALA A 418 24.71 8.34 -2.01
CA ALA A 418 24.14 9.30 -2.95
C ALA A 418 23.48 10.50 -2.25
N ALA A 419 22.80 10.29 -1.12
CA ALA A 419 22.19 11.34 -0.31
C ALA A 419 23.24 12.27 0.33
N ARG A 420 24.31 11.71 0.88
CA ARG A 420 25.38 12.47 1.55
C ARG A 420 26.10 13.45 0.63
N GLN A 421 26.14 13.17 -0.67
CA GLN A 421 26.69 14.09 -1.68
C GLN A 421 25.86 15.38 -1.85
N HIS A 422 24.64 15.43 -1.31
CA HIS A 422 23.72 16.55 -1.46
C HIS A 422 23.28 17.06 -0.08
N ALA A 423 23.81 18.20 0.36
CA ALA A 423 23.57 18.74 1.71
C ALA A 423 22.08 18.90 2.05
N GLY A 424 21.22 19.18 1.05
CA GLY A 424 19.77 19.30 1.21
C GLY A 424 19.09 18.04 1.77
N ASP A 425 19.58 16.85 1.43
CA ASP A 425 18.99 15.58 1.88
C ASP A 425 19.44 15.18 3.29
N MET A 426 20.52 15.80 3.75
CA MET A 426 21.09 15.60 5.08
C MET A 426 20.52 16.59 6.09
N THR A 427 19.52 17.39 5.70
CA THR A 427 18.82 18.29 6.61
C THR A 427 17.83 17.52 7.49
N VAL A 428 17.84 17.84 8.79
CA VAL A 428 16.81 17.35 9.71
C VAL A 428 15.56 18.18 9.46
N ARG A 429 14.52 17.53 8.93
CA ARG A 429 13.20 18.13 8.74
C ARG A 429 12.18 17.17 9.33
N ALA A 430 11.47 17.66 10.34
CA ALA A 430 10.33 16.94 10.88
C ALA A 430 9.32 16.66 9.75
N VAL A 431 8.73 15.48 9.78
CA VAL A 431 7.71 15.06 8.81
C VAL A 431 6.57 16.09 8.82
N GLY A 432 6.34 16.74 7.68
CA GLY A 432 5.27 17.74 7.51
C GLY A 432 5.65 19.20 7.83
N ALA A 433 6.92 19.51 8.09
CA ALA A 433 7.35 20.92 8.23
C ALA A 433 7.40 21.61 6.84
N PRO A 434 6.80 22.81 6.67
CA PRO A 434 6.87 23.55 5.42
C PRO A 434 8.32 23.95 5.08
N ARG A 435 8.67 23.95 3.80
CA ARG A 435 9.93 24.57 3.34
C ARG A 435 9.87 26.07 3.69
N PRO A 436 10.98 26.68 4.14
CA PRO A 436 11.14 28.11 3.99
C PRO A 436 10.93 28.43 2.50
N SER A 437 10.06 29.38 2.16
CA SER A 437 9.80 29.70 0.76
C SER A 437 11.15 29.93 0.08
N ALA A 438 11.42 29.23 -1.01
CA ALA A 438 12.44 29.70 -1.94
C ALA A 438 12.10 31.17 -2.23
N ALA A 439 13.12 32.04 -2.24
CA ALA A 439 12.95 33.42 -2.67
C ALA A 439 12.06 33.47 -3.92
N PRO A 440 11.13 34.44 -4.02
CA PRO A 440 10.15 34.46 -5.12
C PRO A 440 10.87 34.26 -6.44
N GLU A 441 10.41 33.27 -7.22
CA GLU A 441 10.88 33.07 -8.59
C GLU A 441 10.80 34.41 -9.32
N PRO A 442 11.84 34.80 -10.09
CA PRO A 442 11.75 35.97 -10.95
C PRO A 442 10.49 35.82 -11.81
N PRO A 443 9.67 36.87 -11.96
CA PRO A 443 8.45 36.78 -12.74
C PRO A 443 8.78 36.21 -14.12
N ALA A 444 7.99 35.22 -14.55
CA ALA A 444 8.12 34.61 -15.86
C ALA A 444 8.18 35.72 -16.93
N PRO A 445 9.08 35.62 -17.93
CA PRO A 445 9.14 36.61 -19.00
C PRO A 445 7.75 36.69 -19.64
N GLY A 446 7.18 37.89 -19.61
CA GLY A 446 5.86 38.14 -20.16
C GLY A 446 5.77 37.71 -21.62
N PRO A 447 4.59 37.31 -22.11
CA PRO A 447 4.42 36.94 -23.50
C PRO A 447 4.93 38.07 -24.41
N PRO A 448 5.60 37.76 -25.54
CA PRO A 448 6.09 38.77 -26.46
C PRO A 448 4.94 39.68 -26.87
N GLY A 449 5.13 40.99 -26.64
CA GLY A 449 4.09 42.01 -26.80
C GLY A 449 3.48 41.96 -28.19
N GLY A 450 2.21 41.54 -28.26
CA GLY A 450 1.34 41.80 -29.40
C GLY A 450 1.04 43.30 -29.52
N PRO A 451 0.73 43.80 -30.73
CA PRO A 451 0.65 45.22 -31.01
C PRO A 451 -0.39 45.93 -30.14
N ARG A 452 0.03 47.05 -29.53
CA ARG A 452 -0.79 47.94 -28.68
C ARG A 452 -2.01 48.43 -29.46
N SER A 453 -3.20 47.94 -29.13
CA SER A 453 -4.44 48.62 -29.50
C SER A 453 -4.67 49.78 -28.53
N HIS A 454 -4.66 51.00 -29.09
CA HIS A 454 -5.07 52.21 -28.40
C HIS A 454 -6.56 52.12 -28.06
N PHE A 455 -6.91 51.87 -26.80
CA PHE A 455 -8.25 52.14 -26.29
C PHE A 455 -8.25 53.46 -25.52
N HIS A 456 -8.94 54.45 -26.09
CA HIS A 456 -9.25 55.73 -25.47
C HIS A 456 -10.07 55.54 -24.19
N LYS A 457 -9.64 56.21 -23.12
CA LYS A 457 -10.41 56.39 -21.89
C LYS A 457 -11.61 57.31 -22.18
N PHE A 458 -12.83 56.81 -22.06
CA PHE A 458 -13.98 57.65 -21.75
C PHE A 458 -14.25 57.57 -20.25
N THR A 459 -13.92 58.66 -19.57
CA THR A 459 -14.39 58.98 -18.22
C THR A 459 -15.74 59.69 -18.33
N CYS A 460 -16.80 59.11 -17.76
CA CYS A 460 -18.00 59.85 -17.41
C CYS A 460 -18.41 59.52 -15.95
N ARG A 461 -18.44 60.58 -15.14
CA ARG A 461 -19.32 60.84 -14.00
C ARG A 461 -19.68 62.34 -14.11
N PRO A 462 -20.80 62.81 -13.55
CA PRO A 462 -21.69 62.18 -12.56
C PRO A 462 -22.82 61.34 -13.16
#